data_AF-A0A6J4NRM2-F1
#
_entry.id   AF-A0A6J4NRM2-F1
#
_cell.length_a   1.000
_cell.length_b   1.000
_cell.length_c   1.000
_cell.angle_alpha   90.00
_cell.angle_beta   90.00
_cell.angle_gamma   90.00
#
_symmetry.space_group_name_H-M   'P 1'
#
loop_
_entity.id
_entity.type
_entity.pdbx_description
1 polymer ?
#
loop_
_entity_poly.entity_id
_entity_poly.type
_entity_poly.pdbx_seq_one_letter_code
_entity_poly.pdbx_strand_id
1 'polypeptide(L)' 'MTLYSTKDFARKHEVSDFRIRQLIAEDRIFPRQKLGDGRHLLFHNSVIVPAHERTNRKLRRAG' A
#
# COMPACT_ATOMS: atom_id res chain seq x y z
N MET A 1 -7.82 -9.49 11.66
CA MET A 1 -7.32 -8.70 10.51
C MET A 1 -6.36 -9.57 9.71
N THR A 2 -6.65 -9.85 8.44
CA THR A 2 -5.73 -10.61 7.59
C THR A 2 -4.68 -9.67 7.03
N LEU A 3 -3.42 -9.93 7.33
CA LEU A 3 -2.26 -9.21 6.79
C LEU A 3 -1.82 -9.91 5.51
N TYR A 4 -1.58 -9.15 4.45
CA TYR A 4 -0.98 -9.66 3.23
C TYR A 4 0.52 -9.36 3.22
N SER A 5 1.30 -10.37 2.86
CA SER A 5 2.65 -10.14 2.39
C SER A 5 2.61 -9.41 1.04
N THR A 6 3.73 -8.81 0.63
CA THR A 6 3.85 -8.21 -0.71
C THR A 6 3.51 -9.21 -1.82
N LYS A 7 3.86 -10.50 -1.64
CA LYS A 7 3.59 -11.59 -2.58
C LYS A 7 2.11 -11.90 -2.72
N ASP A 8 1.41 -11.98 -1.59
CA ASP A 8 -0.03 -12.28 -1.60
C ASP A 8 -0.83 -11.12 -2.19
N PHE A 9 -0.40 -9.89 -1.89
CA PHE A 9 -0.99 -8.68 -2.43
C PHE A 9 -0.74 -8.57 -3.95
N ALA A 10 0.46 -8.91 -4.40
CA ALA A 10 0.81 -8.97 -5.82
C ALA A 10 -0.07 -9.98 -6.57
N ARG A 11 -0.26 -11.18 -6.00
CA ARG A 11 -1.15 -12.21 -6.56
C ARG A 11 -2.61 -11.74 -6.65
N LYS A 12 -3.14 -11.11 -5.60
CA LYS A 12 -4.51 -10.56 -5.58
C LYS A 12 -4.75 -9.55 -6.70
N HIS A 13 -3.74 -8.74 -7.02
CA HIS A 13 -3.83 -7.68 -8.01
C HIS A 13 -3.27 -8.09 -9.38
N GLU A 14 -2.88 -9.35 -9.56
CA GLU A 14 -2.30 -9.89 -10.81
C GLU A 14 -1.13 -9.06 -11.34
N VAL A 15 -0.29 -8.56 -10.43
CA VAL A 15 0.92 -7.77 -10.75
C VAL A 15 2.16 -8.41 -10.16
N SER A 16 3.33 -7.96 -10.59
CA SER A 16 4.60 -8.42 -10.01
C SER A 16 4.85 -7.85 -8.60
N ASP A 17 5.56 -8.60 -7.78
CA ASP A 17 6.06 -8.13 -6.48
C ASP A 17 6.83 -6.81 -6.59
N PHE A 18 7.61 -6.66 -7.68
CA PHE A 18 8.35 -5.45 -7.98
C PHE A 18 7.42 -4.25 -8.17
N ARG A 19 6.30 -4.44 -8.88
CA ARG A 19 5.31 -3.37 -9.08
C ARG A 19 4.67 -2.95 -7.76
N ILE A 20 4.36 -3.88 -6.85
CA ILE A 20 3.85 -3.54 -5.52
C ILE A 20 4.87 -2.73 -4.72
N ARG A 21 6.17 -3.10 -4.76
CA ARG A 21 7.23 -2.32 -4.10
C ARG A 21 7.35 -0.91 -4.65
N GLN A 22 7.27 -0.74 -5.98
CA GLN A 22 7.23 0.59 -6.59
C GLN A 22 6.03 1.41 -6.12
N LEU A 23 4.83 0.82 -6.11
CA LEU A 23 3.61 1.50 -5.65
C LEU A 23 3.68 1.87 -4.15
N ILE A 24 4.36 1.08 -3.32
CA ILE A 24 4.63 1.45 -1.92
C ILE A 24 5.57 2.65 -1.83
N ALA A 25 6.63 2.67 -2.66
CA ALA A 25 7.59 3.77 -2.72
C ALA A 25 6.97 5.06 -3.28
N GLU A 26 6.05 4.94 -4.23
CA GLU A 26 5.23 6.04 -4.77
C GLU A 26 4.14 6.50 -3.79
N ASP A 27 4.00 5.84 -2.63
CA ASP A 27 2.94 6.08 -1.64
C ASP A 27 1.53 5.97 -2.22
N ARG A 28 1.26 4.84 -2.90
CA ARG A 28 0.01 4.57 -3.64
C ARG A 28 -0.74 3.34 -3.15
N ILE A 29 -0.39 2.79 -1.98
CA ILE A 29 -1.12 1.67 -1.38
C ILE A 29 -1.65 2.07 0.00
N PHE A 30 -2.97 2.01 0.19
CA PHE A 30 -3.62 2.39 1.45
C PHE A 30 -4.82 1.51 1.83
N PRO A 31 -5.06 1.25 3.12
CA PRO A 31 -4.17 1.55 4.25
C PRO A 31 -2.89 0.70 4.18
N ARG A 32 -1.79 1.15 4.77
CA ARG A 32 -0.57 0.36 4.96
C ARG A 32 0.12 0.81 6.24
N GLN A 33 0.87 -0.08 6.89
CA GLN A 33 1.67 0.27 8.06
C GLN A 33 3.15 0.05 7.76
N LYS A 34 3.98 1.07 7.98
CA LYS A 34 5.44 0.94 7.90
C LYS A 34 5.95 0.32 9.19
N LEU A 35 6.76 -0.73 9.07
CA LEU A 35 7.49 -1.34 10.17
C LEU A 35 8.86 -0.67 10.33
N GLY A 36 9.44 -0.73 11.54
CA GLY A 36 10.69 -0.05 11.88
C GLY A 36 11.92 -0.52 11.10
N ASP A 37 11.83 -1.66 10.41
CA ASP A 37 12.90 -2.28 9.61
C ASP A 37 12.75 -2.02 8.10
N GLY A 38 11.91 -1.07 7.70
CA GLY A 38 11.65 -0.75 6.29
C GLY A 38 10.69 -1.72 5.60
N ARG A 39 10.14 -2.72 6.31
CA ARG A 39 9.04 -3.53 5.79
C ARG A 39 7.72 -2.76 5.84
N HIS A 40 6.79 -3.18 4.99
CA HIS A 40 5.44 -2.62 4.94
C HIS A 40 4.43 -3.75 5.14
N LEU A 41 3.52 -3.57 6.09
CA LEU A 41 2.35 -4.41 6.26
C LEU A 41 1.23 -3.88 5.37
N LEU A 42 0.75 -4.75 4.48
CA LEU A 42 -0.41 -4.50 3.64
C LEU A 42 -1.61 -5.17 4.28
N PHE A 43 -2.69 -4.42 4.46
CA PHE A 43 -3.92 -4.95 5.02
C PHE A 43 -4.76 -5.60 3.92
N HIS A 44 -5.66 -6.51 4.29
CA HIS A 44 -6.57 -7.12 3.32
C HIS A 44 -7.38 -6.10 2.50
N ASN A 45 -7.78 -5.01 3.14
CA ASN A 45 -8.52 -3.90 2.55
C ASN A 45 -7.61 -2.81 1.96
N SER A 46 -6.31 -3.05 1.82
CA SER A 46 -5.44 -2.15 1.06
C SER A 46 -5.89 -2.08 -0.40
N VAL A 47 -5.88 -0.87 -0.95
CA VAL A 47 -6.18 -0.56 -2.35
C VAL A 47 -4.99 0.15 -2.99
N ILE A 48 -4.83 -0.07 -4.30
CA ILE A 48 -3.87 0.65 -5.13
C ILE A 48 -4.54 1.92 -5.65
N VAL A 49 -3.97 3.07 -5.34
CA VAL A 49 -4.46 4.38 -5.77
C VAL A 49 -3.92 4.71 -7.17
N PRO A 50 -4.77 5.07 -8.15
CA PRO A 50 -4.36 5.50 -9.49
C PRO A 50 -3.39 6.70 -9.49
N ALA A 51 -2.61 6.88 -10.56
CA ALA A 51 -1.51 7.85 -10.57
C ALA A 51 -2.01 9.30 -10.63
N HIS A 52 -3.15 9.49 -11.28
CA HIS A 52 -3.86 10.76 -11.36
C HIS A 52 -4.57 11.10 -10.05
N GLU A 53 -4.92 10.09 -9.25
CA GLU A 53 -5.38 10.27 -7.87
C GLU A 53 -4.16 10.52 -6.98
N ARG A 54 -3.61 11.73 -7.04
CA ARG A 54 -2.60 12.17 -6.07
C ARG A 54 -3.16 11.91 -4.68
N THR A 55 -2.36 11.34 -3.77
CA THR A 55 -2.68 11.15 -2.36
C THR A 55 -2.84 12.50 -1.65
N ASN A 56 -3.79 13.33 -2.07
CA ASN A 56 -4.25 14.54 -1.39
C ASN A 56 -5.02 14.18 -0.10
N ARG A 57 -4.86 12.96 0.42
CA ARG A 57 -4.98 12.72 1.86
C ARG A 57 -3.77 13.39 2.52
N LYS A 58 -3.78 14.72 2.56
CA LYS A 58 -3.47 15.39 3.83
C LYS A 58 -4.30 14.59 4.84
N LEU A 59 -3.63 13.78 5.65
CA LEU A 59 -4.19 13.27 6.89
C LEU A 59 -5.01 14.44 7.43
N ARG A 60 -6.35 14.34 7.41
CA ARG A 60 -7.17 15.29 8.15
C ARG A 60 -6.61 15.14 9.55
N ARG A 61 -5.82 16.13 10.01
CA ARG A 61 -5.58 16.31 11.43
C ARG A 61 -6.99 16.43 11.97
N ALA A 62 -7.49 15.36 12.58
CA ALA A 62 -8.63 15.46 13.44
C ALA A 62 -8.19 16.44 14.52
N GLY A 63 -8.61 17.69 14.36
CA GLY A 63 -8.55 18.68 15.42
C GLY A 63 -9.60 18.35 16.47
#